data_AF-S1NIE1-F1
#
_entry.id   AF-S1NIE1-F1
#
_cell.length_a   1.000
_cell.length_b   1.000
_cell.length_c   1.000
_cell.angle_alpha   90.00
_cell.angle_beta   90.00
_cell.angle_gamma   90.00
#
_symmetry.space_group_name_H-M   'P 1'
#
loop_
_entity.id
_entity.type
_entity.pdbx_description
1 polymer ?
#
loop_
_entity_poly.entity_id
_entity_poly.type
_entity_poly.pdbx_seq_one_letter_code
_entity_poly.pdbx_strand_id
1 'polypeptide(L)'
;MSNLIDQNTQLQKQLNVANKQYYDDLLVYVRLHSMNKNEQQTEEMLLSILQDILEAQQNGMSAQDYFGKEPQPIADDLIKQLPTDWRQMLRLTLLAFFSYLTVILIMDYLEAFFHQNTLQQLDVGKYLFCSLIAGGSVFFILWLTGRTYGEKAKWQHLLMIAVIFALNIVLFISIHTPFILNVSRWQVFLVAVFLIGINYFLSRDAG
;
A
#
# COMPACT_ATOMS: atom_id res chain seq x y z
N MET A 1 6.19 7.62 15.17
CA MET A 1 6.86 6.80 14.14
C MET A 1 8.06 7.48 13.48
N SER A 2 7.96 8.77 13.08
CA SER A 2 9.02 9.50 12.33
C SER A 2 10.45 9.26 12.81
N ASN A 3 10.69 9.32 14.13
CA ASN A 3 12.03 9.15 14.70
C ASN A 3 12.67 7.80 14.34
N LEU A 4 11.91 6.69 14.35
CA LEU A 4 12.44 5.37 13.99
C LEU A 4 12.83 5.30 12.51
N ILE A 5 11.98 5.84 11.62
CA ILE A 5 12.24 5.86 10.17
C ILE A 5 13.45 6.76 9.85
N ASP A 6 13.56 7.91 10.52
CA ASP A 6 14.66 8.84 10.36
C ASP A 6 15.98 8.21 10.84
N GLN A 7 15.96 7.56 12.01
CA GLN A 7 17.10 6.80 12.52
C GLN A 7 17.50 5.67 11.57
N ASN A 8 16.53 4.90 11.08
CA ASN A 8 16.74 3.82 10.11
C ASN A 8 17.48 4.35 8.86
N THR A 9 16.98 5.46 8.31
CA THR A 9 17.56 6.12 7.14
C THR A 9 18.98 6.63 7.38
N GLN A 10 19.28 7.12 8.59
CA GLN A 10 20.63 7.57 8.95
C GLN A 10 21.60 6.41 9.09
N LEU A 11 21.20 5.32 9.76
CA LEU A 11 22.02 4.14 9.97
C LEU A 11 22.27 3.35 8.68
N GLN A 12 21.27 3.27 7.80
CA GLN A 12 21.36 2.58 6.52
C GLN A 12 22.47 3.16 5.62
N LYS A 13 22.80 4.45 5.76
CA LYS A 13 23.91 5.10 5.03
C LYS A 13 25.29 4.60 5.46
N GLN A 14 25.40 3.92 6.60
CA GLN A 14 26.65 3.39 7.14
C GLN A 14 26.94 1.96 6.65
N LEU A 15 25.97 1.32 5.98
CA LEU A 15 26.15 -0.01 5.39
C LEU A 15 27.06 0.03 4.17
N ASN A 16 27.89 -1.00 4.02
CA ASN A 16 28.58 -1.27 2.78
C ASN A 16 27.59 -1.73 1.70
N VAL A 17 28.03 -1.81 0.43
CA VAL A 17 27.15 -2.10 -0.72
C VAL A 17 26.42 -3.44 -0.58
N ALA A 18 27.11 -4.50 -0.12
CA ALA A 18 26.53 -5.83 -0.01
C ALA A 18 25.49 -5.90 1.12
N ASN A 19 25.82 -5.39 2.29
CA ASN A 19 24.92 -5.38 3.45
C ASN A 19 23.73 -4.44 3.24
N LYS A 20 23.94 -3.34 2.51
CA LYS A 20 22.85 -2.45 2.10
C LYS A 20 21.85 -3.17 1.20
N GLN A 21 22.32 -3.88 0.17
CA GLN A 21 21.44 -4.65 -0.70
C GLN A 21 20.63 -5.68 0.09
N TYR A 22 21.29 -6.44 0.97
CA TYR A 22 20.64 -7.42 1.84
C TYR A 22 19.53 -6.78 2.70
N TYR A 23 19.86 -5.66 3.34
CA TYR A 23 18.93 -4.95 4.21
C TYR A 23 17.77 -4.30 3.42
N ASP A 24 18.04 -3.73 2.24
CA ASP A 24 17.02 -3.13 1.38
C ASP A 24 15.98 -4.17 0.95
N ASP A 25 16.42 -5.37 0.59
CA ASP A 25 15.55 -6.48 0.18
C ASP A 25 14.69 -6.96 1.37
N LEU A 26 15.28 -7.09 2.56
CA LEU A 26 14.56 -7.41 3.80
C LEU A 26 13.53 -6.32 4.16
N LEU A 27 13.94 -5.05 4.11
CA LEU A 27 13.13 -3.90 4.48
C LEU A 27 11.86 -3.80 3.64
N VAL A 28 11.98 -3.95 2.32
CA VAL A 28 10.83 -3.90 1.42
C VAL A 28 9.93 -5.11 1.60
N TYR A 29 10.50 -6.30 1.76
CA TYR A 29 9.70 -7.50 2.00
C TYR A 29 8.87 -7.37 3.29
N VAL A 30 9.52 -6.99 4.40
CA VAL A 30 8.87 -6.81 5.70
C VAL A 30 7.73 -5.81 5.60
N ARG A 31 7.98 -4.58 5.13
CA ARG A 31 6.95 -3.53 5.07
C ARG A 31 5.73 -3.90 4.23
N LEU A 32 5.92 -4.64 3.14
CA LEU A 32 4.82 -5.05 2.26
C LEU A 32 4.06 -6.28 2.79
N HIS A 33 4.70 -7.14 3.59
CA HIS A 33 4.06 -8.34 4.14
C HIS A 33 3.60 -8.20 5.59
N SER A 34 4.00 -7.14 6.30
CA SER A 34 3.60 -6.84 7.67
C SER A 34 2.43 -5.85 7.78
N MET A 35 1.68 -5.61 6.70
CA MET A 35 0.55 -4.65 6.69
C MET A 35 -0.55 -4.95 7.74
N ASN A 36 -0.65 -6.21 8.19
CA ASN A 36 -1.56 -6.64 9.24
C ASN A 36 -0.90 -6.74 10.63
N LYS A 37 0.36 -6.31 10.76
CA LYS A 37 1.15 -6.33 12.00
C LYS A 37 1.24 -4.94 12.58
N ASN A 38 1.51 -4.85 13.87
CA ASN A 38 1.72 -3.57 14.53
C ASN A 38 2.87 -2.79 13.89
N GLU A 39 2.56 -1.61 13.36
CA GLU A 39 3.50 -0.76 12.63
C GLU A 39 4.73 -0.41 13.47
N GLN A 40 4.54 0.09 14.70
CA GLN A 40 5.62 0.55 15.56
C GLN A 40 6.59 -0.59 15.88
N GLN A 41 6.07 -1.76 16.26
CA GLN A 41 6.92 -2.92 16.53
C GLN A 41 7.63 -3.45 15.27
N THR A 42 7.01 -3.29 14.10
CA THR A 42 7.66 -3.62 12.82
C THR A 42 8.89 -2.73 12.60
N GLU A 43 8.78 -1.41 12.78
CA GLU A 43 9.92 -0.50 12.58
C GLU A 43 10.98 -0.62 13.68
N GLU A 44 10.58 -0.91 14.93
CA GLU A 44 11.53 -1.22 16.02
C GLU A 44 12.34 -2.49 15.70
N MET A 45 11.67 -3.55 15.23
CA MET A 45 12.33 -4.78 14.79
C MET A 45 13.26 -4.55 13.61
N LEU A 46 12.85 -3.79 12.60
CA LEU A 46 13.70 -3.43 11.45
C LEU A 46 14.93 -2.63 11.88
N LEU A 47 14.78 -1.69 12.80
CA LEU A 47 15.89 -0.91 13.35
C LEU A 47 16.87 -1.80 14.12
N SER A 48 16.38 -2.76 14.90
CA SER A 48 17.22 -3.76 15.59
C SER A 48 18.04 -4.58 14.59
N ILE A 49 17.41 -5.10 13.53
CA ILE A 49 18.10 -5.89 12.50
C ILE A 49 19.16 -5.05 11.78
N LEU A 50 18.88 -3.77 11.51
CA LEU A 50 19.88 -2.86 10.93
C LEU A 50 21.09 -2.68 11.84
N GLN A 51 20.88 -2.59 13.16
CA GLN A 51 21.97 -2.49 14.13
C GLN A 51 22.80 -3.78 14.19
N ASP A 52 22.15 -4.95 14.18
CA ASP A 52 22.84 -6.25 14.14
C ASP A 52 23.73 -6.38 12.88
N ILE A 53 23.23 -5.93 11.73
CA ILE A 53 24.00 -5.89 10.47
C ILE A 53 25.22 -4.97 10.60
N LEU A 54 25.05 -3.79 11.21
CA LEU A 54 26.17 -2.86 11.40
C LEU A 54 27.23 -3.42 12.35
N GLU A 55 26.83 -4.11 13.41
CA GLU A 55 27.75 -4.79 14.33
C GLU A 55 28.50 -5.93 13.61
N ALA A 56 27.79 -6.77 12.86
CA ALA A 56 28.42 -7.81 12.04
C ALA A 56 29.43 -7.22 11.05
N GLN A 57 29.08 -6.10 10.41
CA GLN A 57 29.95 -5.37 9.48
C GLN A 57 31.21 -4.85 10.18
N GLN A 58 31.09 -4.31 11.39
CA GLN A 58 32.24 -3.83 12.17
C GLN A 58 33.18 -4.99 12.55
N ASN A 59 32.62 -6.18 12.76
CA ASN A 59 33.37 -7.42 12.99
C ASN A 59 33.88 -8.08 11.69
N GLY A 60 33.72 -7.44 10.53
CA GLY A 60 34.19 -7.92 9.23
C GLY A 60 33.33 -9.03 8.61
N MET A 61 32.12 -9.27 9.11
CA MET A 61 31.17 -10.25 8.59
C MET A 61 30.13 -9.57 7.67
N SER A 62 29.70 -10.27 6.62
CA SER A 62 28.54 -9.83 5.84
C SER A 62 27.22 -10.18 6.56
N ALA A 63 26.14 -9.49 6.22
CA ALA A 63 24.80 -9.80 6.74
C ALA A 63 24.40 -11.24 6.40
N GLN A 64 24.72 -11.69 5.18
CA GLN A 64 24.42 -13.05 4.72
C GLN A 64 25.18 -14.10 5.53
N ASP A 65 26.45 -13.83 5.88
CA ASP A 65 27.25 -14.73 6.72
C ASP A 65 26.76 -14.74 8.18
N TYR A 66 26.35 -13.59 8.70
CA TYR A 66 25.84 -13.45 10.06
C TYR A 66 24.50 -14.17 10.27
N PHE A 67 23.55 -13.96 9.36
CA PHE A 67 22.22 -14.59 9.45
C PHE A 67 22.18 -16.01 8.85
N GLY A 68 23.15 -16.37 8.01
CA GLY A 68 23.26 -17.68 7.37
C GLY A 68 22.10 -18.01 6.41
N LYS A 69 21.29 -17.02 6.04
CA LYS A 69 20.10 -17.17 5.19
C LYS A 69 19.96 -15.97 4.27
N GLU A 70 19.30 -16.19 3.14
CA GLU A 70 18.80 -15.12 2.28
C GLU A 70 17.84 -14.17 3.03
N PRO A 71 17.67 -12.91 2.58
CA PRO A 71 16.82 -11.93 3.24
C PRO A 71 15.36 -12.39 3.45
N GLN A 72 14.77 -13.08 2.47
CA GLN A 72 13.35 -13.46 2.48
C GLN A 72 13.00 -14.45 3.62
N PRO A 73 13.70 -15.59 3.80
CA PRO A 73 13.46 -16.47 4.95
C PRO A 73 13.58 -15.78 6.31
N ILE A 74 14.55 -14.87 6.47
CA ILE A 74 14.70 -14.09 7.71
C ILE A 74 13.50 -13.18 7.90
N ALA A 75 13.10 -12.44 6.86
CA ALA A 75 11.94 -11.57 6.90
C ALA A 75 10.65 -12.32 7.28
N ASP A 76 10.41 -13.52 6.73
CA ASP A 76 9.27 -14.35 7.09
C ASP A 76 9.27 -14.75 8.58
N ASP A 77 10.43 -15.14 9.11
CA ASP A 77 10.58 -15.53 10.51
C ASP A 77 10.35 -14.33 11.45
N LEU A 78 10.80 -13.13 11.04
CA LEU A 78 10.60 -11.88 11.75
C LEU A 78 9.12 -11.46 11.76
N ILE A 79 8.44 -11.47 10.62
CA ILE A 79 7.03 -11.08 10.51
C ILE A 79 6.12 -11.97 11.36
N LYS A 80 6.44 -13.27 11.46
CA LYS A 80 5.66 -14.21 12.29
C LYS A 80 5.69 -13.87 13.77
N GLN A 81 6.78 -13.27 14.25
CA GLN A 81 6.96 -12.89 15.66
C GLN A 81 6.20 -11.61 16.02
N LEU A 82 5.89 -10.77 15.02
CA LEU A 82 5.15 -9.54 15.25
C LEU A 82 3.68 -9.81 15.62
N PRO A 83 3.11 -9.05 16.58
CA PRO A 83 1.71 -9.15 16.92
C PRO A 83 0.86 -8.61 15.77
N THR A 84 -0.24 -9.31 15.52
CA THR A 84 -1.22 -8.93 14.51
C THR A 84 -2.07 -7.76 15.03
N ASP A 85 -2.21 -6.71 14.21
CA ASP A 85 -3.07 -5.57 14.46
C ASP A 85 -4.19 -5.52 13.40
N TRP A 86 -5.35 -6.06 13.77
CA TRP A 86 -6.51 -6.08 12.89
C TRP A 86 -7.06 -4.67 12.60
N ARG A 87 -6.85 -3.71 13.53
CA ARG A 87 -7.34 -2.33 13.35
C ARG A 87 -6.53 -1.64 12.27
N GLN A 88 -5.23 -1.88 12.24
CA GLN A 88 -4.35 -1.40 11.18
C GLN A 88 -4.76 -1.97 9.81
N MET A 89 -5.00 -3.28 9.73
CA MET A 89 -5.46 -3.92 8.49
C MET A 89 -6.81 -3.35 8.02
N LEU A 90 -7.77 -3.18 8.94
CA LEU A 90 -9.08 -2.61 8.62
C LEU A 90 -8.93 -1.15 8.15
N ARG A 91 -8.11 -0.34 8.82
CA ARG A 91 -7.84 1.04 8.45
C ARG A 91 -7.26 1.15 7.05
N LEU A 92 -6.23 0.36 6.72
CA LEU A 92 -5.64 0.35 5.38
C LEU A 92 -6.66 -0.10 4.32
N THR A 93 -7.50 -1.07 4.65
CA THR A 93 -8.57 -1.54 3.76
C THR A 93 -9.59 -0.44 3.48
N LEU A 94 -10.05 0.26 4.53
CA LEU A 94 -10.98 1.37 4.40
C LEU A 94 -10.35 2.55 3.66
N LEU A 95 -9.07 2.85 3.91
CA LEU A 95 -8.35 3.90 3.22
C LEU A 95 -8.28 3.62 1.71
N ALA A 96 -7.89 2.41 1.31
CA ALA A 96 -7.84 2.02 -0.10
C ALA A 96 -9.24 2.11 -0.76
N PHE A 97 -10.27 1.60 -0.07
CA PHE A 97 -11.64 1.63 -0.55
C PHE A 97 -12.16 3.06 -0.74
N PHE A 98 -12.06 3.92 0.29
CA PHE A 98 -12.56 5.30 0.23
C PHE A 98 -11.71 6.18 -0.68
N SER A 99 -10.41 5.91 -0.82
CA SER A 99 -9.55 6.64 -1.76
C SER A 99 -10.01 6.41 -3.20
N TYR A 100 -10.24 5.16 -3.60
CA TYR A 100 -10.72 4.85 -4.94
C TYR A 100 -12.11 5.43 -5.21
N LEU A 101 -13.03 5.31 -4.24
CA LEU A 101 -14.38 5.87 -4.34
C LEU A 101 -14.34 7.40 -4.50
N THR A 102 -13.46 8.07 -3.76
CA THR A 102 -13.24 9.53 -3.89
C THR A 102 -12.77 9.91 -5.28
N VAL A 103 -11.79 9.18 -5.83
CA VAL A 103 -11.25 9.46 -7.18
C VAL A 103 -12.35 9.36 -8.24
N ILE A 104 -13.16 8.29 -8.22
CA ILE A 104 -14.27 8.15 -9.17
C ILE A 104 -15.27 9.31 -9.06
N LEU A 105 -15.69 9.65 -7.83
CA LEU A 105 -16.66 10.74 -7.63
C LEU A 105 -16.12 12.10 -8.08
N ILE A 106 -14.81 12.34 -7.93
CA ILE A 106 -14.19 13.55 -8.46
C ILE A 106 -14.21 13.54 -9.99
N MET A 107 -13.90 12.41 -10.65
CA MET A 107 -13.95 12.31 -12.11
C MET A 107 -15.38 12.57 -12.63
N ASP A 108 -16.37 11.96 -12.00
CA ASP A 108 -17.79 12.18 -12.28
C ASP A 108 -18.22 13.64 -12.11
N TYR A 109 -17.76 14.30 -11.04
CA TYR A 109 -18.02 15.71 -10.81
C TYR A 109 -17.40 16.59 -11.91
N LEU A 110 -16.16 16.28 -12.31
CA LEU A 110 -15.47 17.00 -13.38
C LEU A 110 -16.20 16.82 -14.73
N GLU A 111 -16.65 15.62 -15.07
CA GLU A 111 -17.43 15.37 -16.29
C GLU A 111 -18.74 16.17 -16.29
N ALA A 112 -19.45 16.18 -15.16
CA ALA A 112 -20.69 16.92 -14.98
C ALA A 112 -20.48 18.45 -14.93
N PHE A 113 -19.27 18.93 -14.65
CA PHE A 113 -18.95 20.36 -14.70
C PHE A 113 -19.00 20.89 -16.14
N PHE A 114 -18.54 20.09 -17.12
CA PHE A 114 -18.55 20.46 -18.53
C PHE A 114 -19.91 20.31 -19.21
N HIS A 115 -20.86 19.57 -18.61
CA HIS A 115 -22.22 19.40 -19.12
C HIS A 115 -23.22 20.31 -18.38
N GLN A 116 -24.03 21.06 -19.12
CA GLN A 116 -25.03 22.00 -18.57
C GLN A 116 -26.26 21.35 -17.92
N ASN A 117 -26.40 20.02 -17.97
CA ASN A 117 -27.60 19.31 -17.51
C ASN A 117 -27.70 19.14 -15.99
N THR A 118 -28.96 19.07 -15.51
CA THR A 118 -29.37 19.43 -14.15
C THR A 118 -29.43 18.27 -13.14
N LEU A 119 -29.22 17.02 -13.54
CA LEU A 119 -29.12 15.86 -12.63
C LEU A 119 -28.17 14.81 -13.22
N GLN A 120 -27.29 14.27 -12.39
CA GLN A 120 -26.34 13.22 -12.73
C GLN A 120 -26.87 11.86 -12.29
N GLN A 121 -26.76 10.86 -13.17
CA GLN A 121 -27.08 9.47 -12.85
C GLN A 121 -25.86 8.81 -12.26
N LEU A 122 -25.93 8.47 -10.96
CA LEU A 122 -24.83 7.87 -10.23
C LEU A 122 -25.16 6.42 -9.92
N ASP A 123 -24.39 5.50 -10.53
CA ASP A 123 -24.50 4.07 -10.27
C ASP A 123 -23.72 3.72 -8.99
N VAL A 124 -24.39 3.87 -7.85
CA VAL A 124 -23.79 3.67 -6.52
C VAL A 124 -23.31 2.23 -6.37
N GLY A 125 -24.09 1.27 -6.85
CA GLY A 125 -23.75 -0.15 -6.74
C GLY A 125 -22.46 -0.48 -7.49
N LYS A 126 -22.30 0.05 -8.70
CA LYS A 126 -21.06 -0.06 -9.49
C LYS A 126 -19.89 0.53 -8.72
N TYR A 127 -20.02 1.73 -8.15
CA TYR A 127 -18.90 2.41 -7.50
C TYR A 127 -18.45 1.68 -6.24
N LEU A 128 -19.38 1.21 -5.41
CA LEU A 128 -19.05 0.41 -4.24
C LEU A 128 -18.36 -0.90 -4.62
N PHE A 129 -18.89 -1.61 -5.62
CA PHE A 129 -18.34 -2.89 -6.06
C PHE A 129 -16.94 -2.75 -6.68
N CYS A 130 -16.77 -1.78 -7.58
CA CYS A 130 -15.47 -1.48 -8.19
C CYS A 130 -14.46 -1.00 -7.14
N SER A 131 -14.88 -0.22 -6.13
CA SER A 131 -13.99 0.20 -5.03
C SER A 131 -13.50 -0.97 -4.20
N LEU A 132 -14.34 -1.97 -3.96
CA LEU A 132 -13.95 -3.17 -3.24
C LEU A 132 -12.91 -3.99 -4.03
N ILE A 133 -13.16 -4.22 -5.33
CA ILE A 133 -12.23 -4.94 -6.21
C ILE A 133 -10.91 -4.18 -6.34
N ALA A 134 -10.97 -2.87 -6.57
CA ALA A 134 -9.78 -2.04 -6.70
C ALA A 134 -8.95 -2.06 -5.41
N GLY A 135 -9.57 -1.94 -4.24
CA GLY A 135 -8.90 -2.09 -2.95
C GLY A 135 -8.20 -3.44 -2.81
N GLY A 136 -8.88 -4.55 -3.12
CA GLY A 136 -8.29 -5.88 -3.14
C GLY A 136 -7.11 -6.01 -4.12
N SER A 137 -7.21 -5.38 -5.29
CA SER A 137 -6.14 -5.38 -6.28
C SER A 137 -4.89 -4.64 -5.81
N VAL A 138 -5.05 -3.56 -5.02
CA VAL A 138 -3.92 -2.85 -4.40
C VAL A 138 -3.17 -3.77 -3.45
N PHE A 139 -3.87 -4.47 -2.54
CA PHE A 139 -3.22 -5.43 -1.64
C PHE A 139 -2.51 -6.55 -2.39
N PHE A 140 -3.12 -7.05 -3.46
CA PHE A 140 -2.51 -8.07 -4.30
C PHE A 140 -1.24 -7.57 -4.99
N ILE A 141 -1.24 -6.35 -5.53
CA ILE A 141 -0.06 -5.72 -6.13
C ILE A 141 1.05 -5.52 -5.09
N LEU A 142 0.73 -5.04 -3.89
CA LEU A 142 1.71 -4.82 -2.83
C LEU A 142 2.36 -6.13 -2.37
N TRP A 143 1.56 -7.16 -2.13
CA TRP A 143 2.04 -8.50 -1.78
C TRP A 143 3.00 -9.07 -2.84
N LEU A 144 2.59 -8.97 -4.11
CA LEU A 144 3.36 -9.44 -5.26
C LEU A 144 4.66 -8.66 -5.45
N THR A 145 4.61 -7.34 -5.25
CA THR A 145 5.78 -6.46 -5.29
C THR A 145 6.79 -6.88 -4.23
N GLY A 146 6.37 -7.14 -2.99
CA GLY A 146 7.28 -7.57 -1.93
C GLY A 146 7.93 -8.92 -2.25
N ARG A 147 7.19 -9.84 -2.87
CA ARG A 147 7.70 -11.19 -3.17
C ARG A 147 8.72 -11.20 -4.31
N THR A 148 8.50 -10.37 -5.33
CA THR A 148 9.37 -10.27 -6.51
C THR A 148 10.44 -9.17 -6.36
N TYR A 149 10.46 -8.47 -5.23
CA TYR A 149 11.46 -7.44 -4.96
C TYR A 149 12.86 -8.06 -4.96
N GLY A 150 13.79 -7.45 -5.71
CA GLY A 150 15.14 -7.98 -5.94
C GLY A 150 15.29 -8.86 -7.19
N GLU A 151 14.20 -9.28 -7.83
CA GLU A 151 14.29 -10.00 -9.11
C GLU A 151 14.71 -9.07 -10.26
N LYS A 152 15.53 -9.59 -11.19
CA LYS A 152 16.07 -8.80 -12.30
C LYS A 152 15.00 -8.43 -13.36
N ALA A 153 13.87 -9.14 -13.41
CA ALA A 153 12.87 -9.04 -14.47
C ALA A 153 11.83 -7.92 -14.25
N LYS A 154 12.30 -6.67 -14.09
CA LYS A 154 11.46 -5.50 -13.80
C LYS A 154 10.31 -5.28 -14.79
N TRP A 155 10.50 -5.61 -16.06
CA TRP A 155 9.47 -5.43 -17.11
C TRP A 155 8.28 -6.39 -16.96
N GLN A 156 8.50 -7.63 -16.53
CA GLN A 156 7.42 -8.60 -16.32
C GLN A 156 6.52 -8.16 -15.17
N HIS A 157 7.13 -7.64 -14.10
CA HIS A 157 6.39 -7.07 -12.97
C HIS A 157 5.54 -5.86 -13.38
N LEU A 158 6.12 -4.93 -14.16
CA LEU A 158 5.37 -3.78 -14.69
C LEU A 158 4.22 -4.19 -15.61
N LEU A 159 4.45 -5.18 -16.48
CA LEU A 159 3.42 -5.71 -17.38
C LEU A 159 2.26 -6.31 -16.58
N MET A 160 2.55 -7.05 -15.51
CA MET A 160 1.54 -7.64 -14.66
C MET A 160 0.71 -6.59 -13.91
N ILE A 161 1.34 -5.54 -13.37
CA ILE A 161 0.61 -4.39 -12.79
C ILE A 161 -0.29 -3.74 -13.84
N ALA A 162 0.21 -3.53 -15.06
CA ALA A 162 -0.57 -2.97 -16.16
C ALA A 162 -1.77 -3.84 -16.53
N VAL A 163 -1.63 -5.17 -16.52
CA VAL A 163 -2.73 -6.11 -16.75
C VAL A 163 -3.79 -6.03 -15.65
N ILE A 164 -3.40 -5.97 -14.38
CA ILE A 164 -4.34 -5.82 -13.26
C ILE A 164 -5.09 -4.48 -13.36
N PHE A 165 -4.40 -3.41 -13.72
CA PHE A 165 -5.01 -2.09 -13.90
C PHE A 165 -6.00 -2.09 -15.09
N ALA A 166 -5.61 -2.66 -16.23
CA ALA A 166 -6.49 -2.82 -17.38
C ALA A 166 -7.74 -3.65 -17.05
N LEU A 167 -7.59 -4.73 -16.26
CA LEU A 167 -8.72 -5.53 -15.81
C LEU A 167 -9.70 -4.72 -14.96
N ASN A 168 -9.21 -3.89 -14.03
CA ASN A 168 -10.06 -2.99 -13.24
C ASN A 168 -10.82 -1.99 -14.12
N ILE A 169 -10.19 -1.43 -15.16
CA ILE A 169 -10.85 -0.53 -16.11
C ILE A 169 -11.94 -1.27 -16.89
N VAL A 170 -11.63 -2.46 -17.42
CA VAL A 170 -12.61 -3.28 -18.16
C VAL A 170 -13.79 -3.63 -17.27
N LEU A 171 -13.54 -4.01 -16.02
CA LEU A 171 -14.61 -4.26 -15.03
C LEU A 171 -15.45 -3.01 -14.78
N PHE A 172 -14.81 -1.84 -14.60
CA PHE A 172 -15.53 -0.58 -14.41
C PHE A 172 -16.42 -0.24 -15.61
N ILE A 173 -15.97 -0.44 -16.85
CA ILE A 173 -16.79 -0.16 -18.03
C ILE A 173 -17.94 -1.17 -18.17
N SER A 174 -17.69 -2.45 -17.85
CA SER A 174 -18.63 -3.54 -18.13
C SER A 174 -19.74 -3.67 -17.08
N ILE A 175 -19.51 -3.24 -15.85
CA ILE A 175 -20.47 -3.38 -14.75
C ILE A 175 -21.46 -2.22 -14.77
N HIS A 176 -22.74 -2.59 -14.79
CA HIS A 176 -23.86 -1.71 -14.54
C HIS A 176 -24.76 -2.35 -13.50
N THR A 177 -25.23 -1.56 -12.53
CA THR A 177 -26.12 -2.05 -11.49
C THR A 177 -27.45 -1.29 -11.51
N PRO A 178 -28.55 -1.88 -11.01
CA PRO A 178 -29.84 -1.20 -10.96
C PRO A 178 -29.90 -0.08 -9.92
N PHE A 179 -28.86 0.10 -9.09
CA PHE A 179 -28.82 1.09 -8.02
C PHE A 179 -28.34 2.45 -8.52
N ILE A 180 -29.17 3.08 -9.36
CA ILE A 180 -28.91 4.40 -9.94
C ILE A 180 -29.62 5.47 -9.12
N LEU A 181 -28.88 6.47 -8.64
CA LEU A 181 -29.42 7.64 -7.98
C LEU A 181 -29.28 8.87 -8.87
N ASN A 182 -30.38 9.63 -8.99
CA ASN A 182 -30.34 10.94 -9.62
C ASN A 182 -29.91 11.96 -8.57
N VAL A 183 -28.69 12.48 -8.70
CA VAL A 183 -28.10 13.42 -7.76
C VAL A 183 -27.71 14.71 -8.46
N SER A 184 -27.83 15.83 -7.77
CA SER A 184 -27.28 17.09 -8.21
C SER A 184 -25.76 17.10 -8.08
N ARG A 185 -25.09 17.90 -8.91
CA ARG A 185 -23.62 18.06 -8.87
C ARG A 185 -23.11 18.51 -7.51
N TRP A 186 -23.89 19.34 -6.80
CA TRP A 186 -23.56 19.77 -5.45
C TRP A 186 -23.61 18.63 -4.43
N GLN A 187 -24.53 17.68 -4.58
CA GLN A 187 -24.55 16.47 -3.74
C GLN A 187 -23.30 15.62 -3.97
N VAL A 188 -22.90 15.41 -5.23
CA VAL A 188 -21.66 14.68 -5.56
C VAL A 188 -20.44 15.39 -4.96
N PHE A 189 -20.34 16.71 -5.11
CA PHE A 189 -19.28 17.52 -4.52
C PHE A 189 -19.22 17.38 -3.00
N LEU A 190 -20.36 17.49 -2.31
CA LEU A 190 -20.41 17.35 -0.85
C LEU A 190 -19.96 15.97 -0.38
N VAL A 191 -20.38 14.90 -1.07
CA VAL A 191 -19.94 13.54 -0.78
C VAL A 191 -18.44 13.37 -1.02
N ALA A 192 -17.90 13.91 -2.12
CA ALA A 192 -16.48 13.87 -2.41
C ALA A 192 -15.65 14.58 -1.33
N VAL A 193 -16.06 15.78 -0.90
CA VAL A 193 -15.39 16.53 0.19
C VAL A 193 -15.45 15.75 1.51
N PHE A 194 -16.60 15.15 1.82
CA PHE A 194 -16.75 14.32 3.02
C PHE A 194 -15.80 13.11 3.01
N LEU A 195 -15.68 12.43 1.86
CA LEU A 195 -14.77 11.29 1.72
C LEU A 195 -13.30 11.69 1.73
N ILE A 196 -12.95 12.86 1.21
CA ILE A 196 -11.60 13.44 1.38
C ILE A 196 -11.31 13.62 2.87
N GLY A 197 -12.27 14.12 3.65
CA GLY A 197 -12.17 14.22 5.11
C GLY A 197 -11.95 12.87 5.80
N ILE A 198 -12.69 11.83 5.39
CA ILE A 198 -12.50 10.46 5.89
C ILE A 198 -11.10 9.94 5.55
N ASN A 199 -10.65 10.09 4.30
CA ASN A 199 -9.31 9.66 3.88
C ASN A 199 -8.22 10.40 4.66
N TYR A 200 -8.37 11.72 4.85
CA TYR A 200 -7.45 12.51 5.66
C TYR A 200 -7.39 11.99 7.11
N PHE A 201 -8.55 11.74 7.73
CA PHE A 201 -8.61 11.19 9.09
C PHE A 201 -7.94 9.81 9.19
N LEU A 202 -8.29 8.89 8.28
CA LEU A 202 -7.69 7.55 8.23
C LEU A 202 -6.19 7.57 7.97
N SER A 203 -5.70 8.53 7.18
CA SER A 203 -4.27 8.69 6.88
C SER A 203 -3.48 9.32 8.02
N ARG A 204 -4.10 10.19 8.83
CA ARG A 204 -3.45 10.88 9.93
C ARG A 204 -3.02 9.93 11.04
N ASP A 205 -3.83 8.92 11.33
CA ASP A 205 -3.52 7.95 12.38
C ASP A 205 -2.42 6.95 11.94
N ALA A 206 -1.97 7.00 10.69
CA ALA A 206 -0.96 6.12 10.11
C ALA A 206 0.49 6.62 10.19
N GLY A 207 0.79 7.66 11.00
CA GLY A 207 2.15 8.16 11.25
C GLY A 207 2.39 8.53 12.71
#